data_AF-A0A2P2D9S7-F1
#
_entry.id   AF-A0A2P2D9S7-F1
#
_cell.length_a   1.000
_cell.length_b   1.000
_cell.length_c   1.000
_cell.angle_alpha   90.00
_cell.angle_beta   90.00
_cell.angle_gamma   90.00
#
_symmetry.space_group_name_H-M   'P 1'
#
loop_
_entity.id
_entity.type
_entity.pdbx_description
1 polymer ?
#
loop_
_entity_poly.entity_id
_entity_poly.type
_entity_poly.pdbx_seq_one_letter_code
_entity_poly.pdbx_strand_id
1 'polypeptide(L)'
;MSQEPNTSQPIITDIKRIAVCGGSLGRERRSYVRGQVVDVGITDLMKADGLWDLVTGLFKGDETKITPFLDFSLAPVRKPVLKLEVNDTTGKLIYTSGKIKADEDGFFSCEIRDKLPVGSHDFQVILEGLDSFRQYSKDLAHLNATENSILGRTTIVGKGKLRIIAEDYQGIVVTSDIDQTYLATDIHSGKGKFSALFETPNQKQALPGMPELYRELRINLENAPLAFISASPHFFRRTMLATIAKDNIHIESLHLKYLEGTIKGVFDKVIDTIFNPLTFFQNGFKPAWSRTKKFLGASYQSLFDQMSYKLSILLYDRIYLPTNSKEILLGDNTESDYMIFTLYQLICMGKLSGDELEEYLYQLNFLGRDAITRDAAKKIRLYAEEILRIHGPKNPVSLTLINRTIHGPSELDMIQKVKDALPEGVFETEFSKRPPFYGTEGAMGMAILLENHGYLDPNQILSIIAGMIGKVLEGKLVDETFILKQLDELTLPQEAEGTRAKIKENLKSAFLN
;
A
#
# COMPACT_ATOMS: atom_id res chain seq x y z
N MET A 1 29.77 43.73 1.29
CA MET A 1 28.74 43.24 2.23
C MET A 1 28.34 41.85 1.77
N SER A 2 28.92 40.83 2.39
CA SER A 2 28.61 39.43 2.18
C SER A 2 27.18 39.16 2.66
N GLN A 3 26.29 38.76 1.75
CA GLN A 3 25.01 38.17 2.14
C GLN A 3 25.31 36.77 2.65
N GLU A 4 25.21 36.56 3.96
CA GLU A 4 25.17 35.24 4.54
C GLU A 4 23.93 34.48 4.02
N PRO A 5 24.05 33.21 3.62
CA PRO A 5 22.90 32.39 3.34
C PRO A 5 22.17 32.11 4.66
N ASN A 6 21.08 32.84 4.91
CA ASN A 6 20.17 32.58 6.02
C ASN A 6 19.45 31.24 5.76
N THR A 7 20.12 30.15 6.11
CA THR A 7 19.56 28.79 6.16
C THR A 7 19.68 28.31 7.60
N SER A 8 18.85 28.87 8.46
CA SER A 8 18.65 28.32 9.80
C SER A 8 17.92 26.98 9.64
N GLN A 9 18.68 25.90 9.45
CA GLN A 9 18.13 24.56 9.65
C GLN A 9 17.54 24.51 11.06
N PRO A 10 16.32 23.98 11.23
CA PRO A 10 15.70 23.89 12.54
C PRO A 10 16.62 23.07 13.45
N ILE A 11 17.05 23.69 14.56
CA ILE A 11 17.93 23.04 15.53
C ILE A 11 17.10 21.94 16.20
N ILE A 12 17.49 20.68 15.98
CA ILE A 12 16.91 19.53 16.67
C ILE A 12 17.35 19.64 18.13
N THR A 13 16.38 19.78 19.03
CA THR A 13 16.63 19.96 20.47
C THR A 13 16.32 18.71 21.27
N ASP A 14 15.59 17.74 20.70
CA ASP A 14 15.19 16.51 21.39
C ASP A 14 14.74 15.42 20.39
N ILE A 15 14.32 14.27 20.89
CA ILE A 15 13.78 13.14 20.12
C ILE A 15 12.37 12.80 20.61
N LYS A 16 11.44 12.60 19.68
CA LYS A 16 10.13 12.00 19.94
C LYS A 16 10.06 10.59 19.36
N ARG A 17 9.62 9.64 20.17
CA ARG A 17 9.32 8.28 19.72
C ARG A 17 7.89 8.19 19.22
N ILE A 18 7.71 7.64 18.02
CA ILE A 18 6.39 7.43 17.41
C ILE A 18 6.26 5.98 16.92
N ALA A 19 5.03 5.46 16.92
CA ALA A 19 4.66 4.22 16.26
C ALA A 19 3.82 4.54 15.02
N VAL A 20 4.35 4.24 13.83
CA VAL A 20 3.64 4.48 12.57
C VAL A 20 2.95 3.19 12.14
N CYS A 21 1.62 3.21 12.09
CA CYS A 21 0.80 2.04 11.81
C CYS A 21 0.02 2.21 10.51
N GLY A 22 -0.31 1.10 9.84
CA GLY A 22 -1.03 1.13 8.56
C GLY A 22 -2.55 1.10 8.68
N GLY A 23 -3.12 1.10 9.89
CA GLY A 23 -4.50 0.64 10.09
C GLY A 23 -4.64 -0.88 9.94
N SER A 24 -5.84 -1.41 10.18
CA SER A 24 -6.12 -2.84 10.04
C SER A 24 -7.59 -3.15 9.79
N LEU A 25 -7.81 -4.25 9.07
CA LEU A 25 -9.10 -4.89 8.83
C LEU A 25 -9.02 -6.33 9.35
N GLY A 26 -10.03 -6.75 10.11
CA GLY A 26 -10.16 -8.14 10.56
C GLY A 26 -11.59 -8.50 10.88
N ARG A 27 -11.81 -9.67 11.46
CA ARG A 27 -13.13 -10.19 11.85
C ARG A 27 -13.19 -10.49 13.34
N GLU A 28 -14.38 -10.75 13.85
CA GLU A 28 -14.69 -10.78 15.28
C GLU A 28 -13.65 -11.54 16.12
N ARG A 29 -13.10 -12.67 15.65
CA ARG A 29 -12.13 -13.50 16.40
C ARG A 29 -10.75 -13.59 15.77
N ARG A 30 -10.50 -12.81 14.72
CA ARG A 30 -9.22 -12.74 14.04
C ARG A 30 -9.03 -11.34 13.51
N SER A 31 -8.19 -10.57 14.19
CA SER A 31 -7.63 -9.33 13.65
C SER A 31 -6.16 -9.22 14.03
N TYR A 32 -5.47 -8.24 13.47
CA TYR A 32 -4.07 -8.00 13.81
C TYR A 32 -3.75 -6.52 13.72
N VAL A 33 -2.72 -6.06 14.41
CA VAL A 33 -2.18 -4.69 14.25
C VAL A 33 -0.69 -4.80 14.03
N ARG A 34 -0.17 -4.04 13.05
CA ARG A 34 1.25 -3.97 12.76
C ARG A 34 1.71 -2.53 12.59
N GLY A 35 2.98 -2.31 12.87
CA GLY A 35 3.60 -1.00 12.72
C GLY A 35 5.10 -1.05 12.93
N GLN A 36 5.69 0.13 12.99
CA GLN A 36 7.11 0.32 13.31
C GLN A 36 7.25 1.46 14.31
N VAL A 37 8.13 1.27 15.29
CA VAL A 37 8.50 2.32 16.24
C VAL A 37 9.82 2.96 15.82
N VAL A 38 9.79 4.28 15.67
CA VAL A 38 10.93 5.08 15.20
C VAL A 38 11.14 6.31 16.09
N ASP A 39 12.39 6.77 16.14
CA ASP A 39 12.79 8.02 16.77
C ASP A 39 12.80 9.14 15.71
N VAL A 40 12.10 10.25 16.01
CA VAL A 40 12.02 11.46 15.18
C VAL A 40 12.72 12.60 15.91
N GLY A 41 13.63 13.31 15.25
CA GLY A 41 14.21 14.54 15.80
C GLY A 41 13.17 15.66 15.85
N ILE A 42 13.08 16.34 16.99
CA ILE A 42 12.10 17.40 17.22
C ILE A 42 12.75 18.71 17.66
N THR A 43 12.07 19.83 17.38
CA THR A 43 12.42 21.16 17.88
C THR A 43 11.67 21.46 19.18
N ASP A 44 12.00 22.56 19.86
CA ASP A 44 11.30 22.96 21.09
C ASP A 44 9.81 23.25 20.86
N LEU A 45 9.44 23.81 19.70
CA LEU A 45 8.04 24.01 19.31
C LEU A 45 7.28 22.68 19.27
N MET A 46 7.95 21.62 18.80
CA MET A 46 7.37 20.30 18.63
C MET A 46 7.25 19.51 19.93
N LYS A 47 7.73 20.03 21.06
CA LYS A 47 7.52 19.44 22.39
C LYS A 47 6.10 19.67 22.92
N ALA A 48 5.34 20.59 22.30
CA ALA A 48 3.97 20.88 22.70
C ALA A 48 3.03 19.67 22.52
N ASP A 49 2.31 19.34 23.58
CA ASP A 49 1.31 18.27 23.58
C ASP A 49 0.09 18.64 22.71
N GLY A 50 -0.54 17.62 22.13
CA GLY A 50 -1.77 17.77 21.33
C GLY A 50 -1.59 18.30 19.91
N LEU A 51 -0.38 18.68 19.49
CA LEU A 51 -0.08 19.11 18.12
C LEU A 51 0.43 18.00 17.22
N TRP A 52 0.65 16.80 17.76
CA TRP A 52 1.03 15.62 17.01
C TRP A 52 -0.21 14.80 16.65
N ASP A 53 -0.38 14.52 15.37
CA ASP A 53 -1.29 13.48 14.93
C ASP A 53 -0.61 12.12 15.14
N LEU A 54 -1.13 11.33 16.09
CA LEU A 54 -0.58 10.03 16.42
C LEU A 54 -0.99 8.92 15.43
N VAL A 55 -1.92 9.19 14.51
CA VAL A 55 -2.27 8.27 13.42
C VAL A 55 -1.24 8.34 12.30
N THR A 56 -0.95 9.56 11.82
CA THR A 56 0.08 9.78 10.80
C THR A 56 1.49 9.82 11.39
N GLY A 57 1.63 10.15 12.68
CA GLY A 57 2.92 10.39 13.32
C GLY A 57 3.58 11.69 12.86
N LEU A 58 2.79 12.68 12.43
CA LEU A 58 3.25 13.97 11.93
C LEU A 58 2.90 15.10 12.92
N PHE A 59 3.74 16.12 12.94
CA PHE A 59 3.44 17.36 13.64
C PHE A 59 2.57 18.26 12.76
N LYS A 60 1.63 18.96 13.38
CA LYS A 60 0.68 19.84 12.68
C LYS A 60 1.40 20.80 11.71
N GLY A 61 1.05 20.73 10.43
CA GLY A 61 1.61 21.54 9.36
C GLY A 61 2.66 20.82 8.50
N ASP A 62 3.18 19.68 8.95
CA ASP A 62 4.16 18.88 8.19
C ASP A 62 3.49 17.97 7.16
N GLU A 63 2.17 17.79 7.21
CA GLU A 63 1.40 16.90 6.31
C GLU A 63 1.53 17.29 4.84
N THR A 64 1.88 18.54 4.55
CA THR A 64 2.06 19.04 3.19
C THR A 64 3.51 19.04 2.72
N LYS A 65 4.47 18.84 3.64
CA LYS A 65 5.91 19.00 3.39
C LYS A 65 6.69 17.70 3.54
N ILE A 66 6.13 16.70 4.22
CA ILE A 66 6.78 15.43 4.44
C ILE A 66 7.14 14.76 3.11
N THR A 67 8.29 14.11 3.04
CA THR A 67 8.69 13.30 1.89
C THR A 67 9.18 11.94 2.40
N PRO A 68 9.10 10.87 1.58
CA PRO A 68 9.63 9.57 1.98
C PRO A 68 11.11 9.60 2.34
N PHE A 69 11.89 10.53 1.75
CA PHE A 69 13.29 10.74 2.10
C PHE A 69 13.50 11.20 3.54
N LEU A 70 12.62 12.05 4.09
CA LEU A 70 12.70 12.47 5.50
C LEU A 70 12.41 11.29 6.44
N ASP A 71 11.51 10.39 6.05
CA ASP A 71 11.16 9.18 6.81
C ASP A 71 12.23 8.09 6.71
N PHE A 72 12.92 8.02 5.58
CA PHE A 72 13.97 7.06 5.33
C PHE A 72 15.12 7.17 6.34
N SER A 73 15.45 8.40 6.75
CA SER A 73 16.48 8.73 7.74
C SER A 73 16.05 8.48 9.20
N LEU A 74 14.80 8.08 9.47
CA LEU A 74 14.37 7.82 10.84
C LEU A 74 15.11 6.61 11.42
N ALA A 75 15.53 6.77 12.67
CA ALA A 75 16.22 5.72 13.40
C ALA A 75 15.17 4.75 13.99
N PRO A 76 15.22 3.45 13.66
CA PRO A 76 14.36 2.48 14.31
C PRO A 76 14.69 2.37 15.80
N VAL A 77 13.67 2.16 16.62
CA VAL A 77 13.84 1.87 18.04
C VAL A 77 14.04 0.38 18.20
N ARG A 78 15.16 -0.02 18.79
CA ARG A 78 15.52 -1.44 18.85
C ARG A 78 14.79 -2.15 19.99
N LYS A 79 14.04 -3.20 19.66
CA LYS A 79 13.29 -4.05 20.60
C LYS A 79 12.45 -3.29 21.65
N PRO A 80 11.60 -2.32 21.25
CA PRO A 80 10.65 -1.72 22.17
C PRO A 80 9.66 -2.77 22.70
N VAL A 81 9.31 -2.62 23.98
CA VAL A 81 8.25 -3.40 24.62
C VAL A 81 6.98 -2.55 24.58
N LEU A 82 5.98 -3.07 23.90
CA LEU A 82 4.74 -2.38 23.58
C LEU A 82 3.54 -3.09 24.19
N LYS A 83 2.43 -2.37 24.23
CA LYS A 83 1.11 -2.86 24.56
C LYS A 83 0.08 -2.20 23.64
N LEU A 84 -0.90 -2.95 23.20
CA LEU A 84 -1.98 -2.49 22.34
C LEU A 84 -3.26 -2.38 23.16
N GLU A 85 -3.94 -1.25 23.05
CA GLU A 85 -5.28 -1.06 23.58
C GLU A 85 -6.22 -0.68 22.45
N VAL A 86 -7.43 -1.27 22.45
CA VAL A 86 -8.47 -0.99 21.46
C VAL A 86 -9.66 -0.39 22.18
N ASN A 87 -10.14 0.73 21.66
CA ASN A 87 -11.29 1.48 22.15
C ASN A 87 -12.40 1.47 21.08
N ASP A 88 -13.65 1.46 21.52
CA ASP A 88 -14.78 1.68 20.63
C ASP A 88 -14.88 3.15 20.19
N THR A 89 -15.86 3.48 19.34
CA THR A 89 -16.10 4.84 18.84
C THR A 89 -16.48 5.85 19.93
N THR A 90 -16.86 5.39 21.13
CA THR A 90 -17.16 6.26 22.28
C THR A 90 -15.91 6.53 23.13
N GLY A 91 -14.80 5.87 22.83
CA GLY A 91 -13.55 5.94 23.59
C GLY A 91 -13.47 4.95 24.75
N LYS A 92 -14.41 4.01 24.86
CA LYS A 92 -14.38 2.98 25.90
C LYS A 92 -13.40 1.87 25.52
N LEU A 93 -12.49 1.53 26.44
CA LEU A 93 -11.57 0.41 26.30
C LEU A 93 -12.32 -0.92 26.20
N ILE A 94 -12.08 -1.66 25.13
CA ILE A 94 -12.72 -2.96 24.84
C ILE A 94 -11.73 -4.12 24.76
N TYR A 95 -10.45 -3.84 24.55
CA TYR A 95 -9.41 -4.87 24.52
C TYR A 95 -8.05 -4.32 24.91
N THR A 96 -7.24 -5.19 25.49
CA THR A 96 -5.88 -4.90 25.92
C THR A 96 -5.01 -6.12 25.66
N SER A 97 -3.93 -5.95 24.90
CA SER A 97 -3.01 -7.04 24.61
C SER A 97 -2.10 -7.37 25.81
N GLY A 98 -1.47 -8.54 25.74
CA GLY A 98 -0.23 -8.79 26.47
C GLY A 98 0.93 -7.94 25.96
N LYS A 99 2.13 -8.14 26.55
CA LYS A 99 3.35 -7.46 26.11
C LYS A 99 3.75 -7.90 24.71
N ILE A 100 3.95 -6.93 23.82
CA ILE A 100 4.41 -7.12 22.45
C ILE A 100 5.90 -6.74 22.42
N LYS A 101 6.75 -7.68 22.02
CA LYS A 101 8.18 -7.42 21.81
C LYS A 101 8.42 -7.16 20.33
N ALA A 102 8.78 -5.94 19.99
CA ALA A 102 9.20 -5.59 18.64
C ALA A 102 10.60 -6.15 18.32
N ASP A 103 10.95 -6.17 17.03
CA ASP A 103 12.24 -6.66 16.56
C ASP A 103 13.38 -5.61 16.66
N GLU A 104 14.52 -5.94 16.07
CA GLU A 104 15.71 -5.08 16.05
C GLU A 104 15.51 -3.78 15.25
N ASP A 105 14.60 -3.78 14.27
CA ASP A 105 14.28 -2.65 13.41
C ASP A 105 12.99 -1.92 13.87
N GLY A 106 12.50 -2.25 15.06
CA GLY A 106 11.34 -1.63 15.70
C GLY A 106 10.00 -2.06 15.12
N PHE A 107 9.97 -3.05 14.22
CA PHE A 107 8.72 -3.59 13.69
C PHE A 107 8.04 -4.47 14.73
N PHE A 108 6.71 -4.38 14.76
CA PHE A 108 5.88 -5.21 15.63
C PHE A 108 4.64 -5.70 14.90
N SER A 109 4.11 -6.82 15.37
CA SER A 109 2.81 -7.37 15.00
C SER A 109 2.13 -7.90 16.25
N CYS A 110 0.84 -7.64 16.39
CA CYS A 110 -0.01 -8.15 17.46
C CYS A 110 -1.25 -8.77 16.85
N GLU A 111 -1.35 -10.10 16.89
CA GLU A 111 -2.61 -10.78 16.57
C GLU A 111 -3.58 -10.68 17.75
N ILE A 112 -4.85 -10.49 17.42
CA ILE A 112 -5.96 -10.42 18.37
C ILE A 112 -6.91 -11.57 18.03
N ARG A 113 -7.04 -12.51 18.96
CA ARG A 113 -7.92 -13.69 18.84
C ARG A 113 -9.19 -13.57 19.70
N ASP A 114 -9.16 -12.63 20.64
CA ASP A 114 -10.30 -12.24 21.45
C ASP A 114 -11.44 -11.73 20.58
N LYS A 115 -12.67 -11.98 21.03
CA LYS A 115 -13.85 -11.52 20.31
C LYS A 115 -14.00 -10.01 20.44
N LEU A 116 -13.81 -9.27 19.36
CA LEU A 116 -14.08 -7.83 19.29
C LEU A 116 -15.47 -7.54 18.71
N PRO A 117 -16.16 -6.45 19.14
CA PRO A 117 -17.42 -6.04 18.55
C PRO A 117 -17.26 -5.70 17.07
N VAL A 118 -18.27 -6.00 16.25
CA VAL A 118 -18.32 -5.58 14.84
C VAL A 118 -18.42 -4.06 14.76
N GLY A 119 -17.68 -3.45 13.84
CA GLY A 119 -17.68 -2.00 13.62
C GLY A 119 -16.27 -1.41 13.51
N SER A 120 -16.21 -0.09 13.50
CA SER A 120 -14.96 0.67 13.49
C SER A 120 -14.49 0.98 14.91
N HIS A 121 -13.20 0.82 15.14
CA HIS A 121 -12.54 1.01 16.43
C HIS A 121 -11.26 1.81 16.27
N ASP A 122 -10.80 2.38 17.38
CA ASP A 122 -9.52 3.06 17.49
C ASP A 122 -8.57 2.22 18.34
N PHE A 123 -7.34 2.00 17.86
CA PHE A 123 -6.30 1.40 18.67
C PHE A 123 -5.22 2.41 19.03
N GLN A 124 -4.55 2.17 20.14
CA GLN A 124 -3.39 2.92 20.59
C GLN A 124 -2.24 1.98 20.93
N VAL A 125 -1.04 2.40 20.54
CA VAL A 125 0.21 1.70 20.80
C VAL A 125 0.89 2.40 21.96
N ILE A 126 1.05 1.66 23.05
CA ILE A 126 1.64 2.13 24.29
C ILE A 126 3.05 1.54 24.39
N LEU A 127 4.03 2.40 24.59
CA LEU A 127 5.39 1.98 24.92
C LEU A 127 5.49 1.77 26.43
N GLU A 128 5.83 0.56 26.86
CA GLU A 128 6.04 0.22 28.28
C GLU A 128 7.53 0.19 28.67
N GLY A 129 8.44 0.06 27.70
CA GLY A 129 9.88 0.02 27.97
C GLY A 129 10.70 -0.45 26.77
N LEU A 130 11.94 -0.87 27.04
CA LEU A 130 12.91 -1.32 26.04
C LEU A 130 13.54 -2.65 26.47
N ASP A 131 13.70 -3.59 25.54
CA ASP A 131 14.37 -4.88 25.74
C ASP A 131 15.75 -4.92 25.04
N SER A 132 16.38 -3.75 24.90
CA SER A 132 17.68 -3.58 24.21
C SER A 132 18.61 -2.69 25.02
N PHE A 133 19.67 -3.29 25.60
CA PHE A 133 20.70 -2.54 26.30
C PHE A 133 21.35 -1.46 25.43
N ARG A 134 21.59 -1.76 24.15
CA ARG A 134 22.18 -0.78 23.23
C ARG A 134 21.22 0.37 22.89
N GLN A 135 19.91 0.13 22.83
CA GLN A 135 18.95 1.25 22.75
C GLN A 135 18.97 2.06 24.05
N TYR A 136 18.97 1.39 25.19
CA TYR A 136 19.05 2.04 26.50
C TYR A 136 20.30 2.93 26.64
N SER A 137 21.47 2.45 26.22
CA SER A 137 22.71 3.25 26.20
C SER A 137 22.63 4.44 25.25
N LYS A 138 21.99 4.28 24.08
CA LYS A 138 21.75 5.38 23.14
C LYS A 138 20.86 6.44 23.77
N ASP A 139 19.75 6.03 24.39
CA ASP A 139 18.82 6.92 25.08
C ASP A 139 19.51 7.67 26.23
N LEU A 140 20.36 6.99 27.03
CA LEU A 140 21.18 7.63 28.07
C LEU A 140 22.16 8.66 27.53
N ALA A 141 22.80 8.40 26.39
CA ALA A 141 23.74 9.37 25.78
C ALA A 141 23.04 10.65 25.32
N HIS A 142 21.75 10.57 24.96
CA HIS A 142 20.93 11.74 24.62
C HIS A 142 20.47 12.54 25.86
N LEU A 143 20.46 11.94 27.05
CA LEU A 143 19.92 12.54 28.28
C LEU A 143 20.81 13.59 28.97
N ASN A 144 21.85 14.10 28.30
CA ASN A 144 22.77 15.08 28.90
C ASN A 144 22.24 16.53 29.00
N ALA A 145 20.92 16.81 28.95
CA ALA A 145 20.41 18.18 29.07
C ALA A 145 18.96 18.41 29.56
N THR A 146 18.13 17.40 29.86
CA THR A 146 16.71 17.63 30.24
C THR A 146 16.22 16.70 31.35
N GLU A 147 15.54 17.26 32.37
CA GLU A 147 15.03 16.56 33.57
C GLU A 147 13.89 15.55 33.29
N ASN A 148 13.40 15.44 32.05
CA ASN A 148 12.30 14.55 31.67
C ASN A 148 12.82 13.32 30.92
N SER A 149 13.35 12.35 31.67
CA SER A 149 13.81 11.08 31.09
C SER A 149 12.66 10.36 30.36
N ILE A 150 12.81 10.14 29.05
CA ILE A 150 11.99 9.23 28.24
C ILE A 150 12.08 7.78 28.77
N LEU A 151 13.14 7.48 29.55
CA LEU A 151 13.34 6.18 30.18
C LEU A 151 12.24 5.89 31.21
N GLY A 152 11.56 4.75 31.02
CA GLY A 152 10.63 4.18 32.00
C GLY A 152 9.22 4.80 32.05
N ARG A 153 8.89 5.79 31.20
CA ARG A 153 7.53 6.32 31.13
C ARG A 153 6.68 5.50 30.17
N THR A 154 5.54 5.00 30.66
CA THR A 154 4.48 4.47 29.82
C THR A 154 3.86 5.60 29.01
N THR A 155 3.97 5.55 27.68
CA THR A 155 3.48 6.64 26.81
C THR A 155 2.82 6.11 25.56
N ILE A 156 1.78 6.79 25.09
CA ILE A 156 1.15 6.49 23.81
C ILE A 156 2.06 7.02 22.71
N VAL A 157 2.61 6.12 21.91
CA VAL A 157 3.53 6.45 20.83
C VAL A 157 2.85 6.46 19.46
N GLY A 158 1.66 5.86 19.33
CA GLY A 158 0.92 5.88 18.07
C GLY A 158 -0.54 5.48 18.25
N LYS A 159 -1.34 5.77 17.23
CA LYS A 159 -2.75 5.41 17.12
C LYS A 159 -3.04 4.87 15.72
N GLY A 160 -4.18 4.23 15.55
CA GLY A 160 -4.67 3.85 14.24
C GLY A 160 -6.10 3.34 14.26
N LYS A 161 -6.63 3.04 13.07
CA LYS A 161 -7.98 2.52 12.89
C LYS A 161 -7.97 1.01 12.77
N LEU A 162 -8.94 0.35 13.40
CA LEU A 162 -9.20 -1.08 13.28
C LEU A 162 -10.67 -1.27 12.91
N ARG A 163 -10.97 -1.91 11.78
CA ARG A 163 -12.33 -2.31 11.44
C ARG A 163 -12.52 -3.80 11.65
N ILE A 164 -13.56 -4.17 12.39
CA ILE A 164 -13.99 -5.54 12.62
C ILE A 164 -15.25 -5.79 11.80
N ILE A 165 -15.17 -6.73 10.86
CA ILE A 165 -16.31 -7.20 10.06
C ILE A 165 -16.90 -8.48 10.66
N ALA A 166 -18.21 -8.64 10.51
CA ALA A 166 -18.93 -9.80 11.04
C ALA A 166 -18.47 -11.10 10.35
N GLU A 167 -18.45 -12.22 11.08
CA GLU A 167 -18.06 -13.53 10.51
C GLU A 167 -18.98 -14.00 9.38
N ASP A 168 -20.24 -13.56 9.39
CA ASP A 168 -21.27 -13.86 8.38
C ASP A 168 -21.36 -12.80 7.27
N TYR A 169 -20.48 -11.79 7.26
CA TYR A 169 -20.45 -10.74 6.25
C TYR A 169 -20.30 -11.34 4.84
N GLN A 170 -21.19 -10.92 3.92
CA GLN A 170 -21.22 -11.37 2.52
C GLN A 170 -20.98 -10.23 1.52
N GLY A 171 -20.70 -9.03 2.02
CA GLY A 171 -20.47 -7.85 1.20
C GLY A 171 -19.07 -7.82 0.58
N ILE A 172 -18.75 -6.69 -0.04
CA ILE A 172 -17.51 -6.47 -0.78
C ILE A 172 -16.42 -5.92 0.16
N VAL A 173 -15.19 -6.34 -0.08
CA VAL A 173 -13.95 -5.72 0.38
C VAL A 173 -13.18 -5.28 -0.87
N VAL A 174 -12.74 -4.03 -0.91
CA VAL A 174 -11.97 -3.49 -2.03
C VAL A 174 -10.50 -3.47 -1.64
N THR A 175 -9.65 -4.04 -2.47
CA THR A 175 -8.20 -3.95 -2.32
C THR A 175 -7.61 -3.34 -3.58
N SER A 176 -6.83 -2.28 -3.41
CA SER A 176 -6.24 -1.55 -4.53
C SER A 176 -4.74 -1.44 -4.40
N ASP A 177 -4.06 -1.54 -5.54
CA ASP A 177 -2.72 -1.02 -5.69
C ASP A 177 -2.70 0.53 -5.65
N ILE A 178 -1.52 1.12 -5.45
CA ILE A 178 -1.32 2.58 -5.43
C ILE A 178 -0.68 3.08 -6.72
N ASP A 179 0.47 2.55 -7.11
CA ASP A 179 1.35 3.17 -8.09
C ASP A 179 0.83 2.81 -9.50
N GLN A 180 0.54 3.80 -10.36
CA GLN A 180 -0.17 3.60 -11.64
C GLN A 180 -1.60 3.04 -11.53
N THR A 181 -2.14 2.87 -10.32
CA THR A 181 -3.55 2.51 -10.08
C THR A 181 -4.33 3.67 -9.46
N TYR A 182 -3.86 4.19 -8.33
CA TYR A 182 -4.39 5.39 -7.68
C TYR A 182 -3.59 6.62 -8.08
N LEU A 183 -2.25 6.56 -8.02
CA LEU A 183 -1.35 7.68 -8.28
C LEU A 183 -0.78 7.62 -9.69
N ALA A 184 -0.71 8.79 -10.33
CA ALA A 184 -0.05 8.99 -11.61
C ALA A 184 1.47 9.11 -11.38
N THR A 185 2.14 7.98 -11.20
CA THR A 185 3.60 7.92 -10.92
C THR A 185 4.39 7.54 -12.16
N ASP A 186 5.37 8.33 -12.60
CA ASP A 186 6.25 7.93 -13.71
C ASP A 186 7.24 6.81 -13.26
N ILE A 187 6.80 5.55 -13.26
CA ILE A 187 7.58 4.40 -12.80
C ILE A 187 8.64 3.99 -13.85
N HIS A 188 8.57 4.53 -15.07
CA HIS A 188 9.24 3.98 -16.25
C HIS A 188 10.72 4.36 -16.41
N SER A 189 11.23 5.24 -15.54
CA SER A 189 12.66 5.51 -15.46
C SER A 189 13.16 5.28 -14.03
N GLY A 190 14.39 4.76 -13.89
CA GLY A 190 15.05 4.72 -12.58
C GLY A 190 15.15 6.11 -11.91
N LYS A 191 15.02 7.18 -12.70
CA LYS A 191 14.87 8.57 -12.22
C LYS A 191 13.51 8.83 -11.55
N GLY A 192 12.41 8.31 -12.10
CA GLY A 192 11.07 8.48 -11.55
C GLY A 192 10.85 7.75 -10.22
N LYS A 193 11.35 6.51 -10.10
CA LYS A 193 11.36 5.79 -8.79
C LYS A 193 12.12 6.56 -7.70
N PHE A 194 13.11 7.33 -8.09
CA PHE A 194 13.91 8.15 -7.17
C PHE A 194 13.25 9.50 -6.88
N SER A 195 12.66 10.18 -7.86
CA SER A 195 11.92 11.43 -7.63
C SER A 195 10.77 11.23 -6.64
N ALA A 196 10.12 10.07 -6.67
CA ALA A 196 9.07 9.69 -5.74
C ALA A 196 9.46 9.79 -4.26
N LEU A 197 10.76 9.68 -3.93
CA LEU A 197 11.29 9.85 -2.57
C LEU A 197 11.26 11.31 -2.08
N PHE A 198 11.22 12.27 -3.01
CA PHE A 198 11.25 13.71 -2.73
C PHE A 198 9.90 14.38 -2.96
N GLU A 199 8.92 13.63 -3.47
CA GLU A 199 7.57 14.13 -3.69
C GLU A 199 6.82 14.28 -2.36
N THR A 200 6.31 15.48 -2.13
CA THR A 200 5.38 15.75 -1.03
C THR A 200 3.97 15.24 -1.35
N PRO A 201 3.08 15.15 -0.36
CA PRO A 201 1.68 14.79 -0.60
C PRO A 201 0.97 15.67 -1.62
N ASN A 202 1.36 16.95 -1.73
CA ASN A 202 0.79 17.88 -2.71
C ASN A 202 1.32 17.66 -4.13
N GLN A 203 2.55 17.16 -4.27
CA GLN A 203 3.15 16.85 -5.56
C GLN A 203 2.67 15.50 -6.10
N LYS A 204 2.27 14.58 -5.22
CA LYS A 204 1.65 13.32 -5.63
C LYS A 204 0.26 13.55 -6.19
N GLN A 205 0.11 13.27 -7.49
CA GLN A 205 -1.13 13.45 -8.23
C GLN A 205 -1.85 12.11 -8.35
N ALA A 206 -3.13 12.09 -7.97
CA ALA A 206 -4.00 10.96 -8.27
C ALA A 206 -4.30 10.92 -9.78
N LEU A 207 -4.49 9.72 -10.31
CA LEU A 207 -5.10 9.55 -11.62
C LEU A 207 -6.51 10.19 -11.58
N PRO A 208 -6.90 10.98 -12.61
CA PRO A 208 -8.17 11.69 -12.58
C PRO A 208 -9.36 10.75 -12.36
N GLY A 209 -10.26 11.14 -11.44
CA GLY A 209 -11.46 10.40 -11.07
C GLY A 209 -11.22 9.22 -10.12
N MET A 210 -9.98 8.79 -9.85
CA MET A 210 -9.73 7.67 -8.93
C MET A 210 -10.14 7.98 -7.48
N PRO A 211 -9.87 9.17 -6.90
CA PRO A 211 -10.36 9.50 -5.56
C PRO A 211 -11.88 9.42 -5.45
N GLU A 212 -12.59 9.93 -6.46
CA GLU A 212 -14.06 9.84 -6.57
C GLU A 212 -14.51 8.39 -6.69
N LEU A 213 -13.85 7.59 -7.53
CA LEU A 213 -14.15 6.16 -7.70
C LEU A 213 -14.10 5.41 -6.37
N TYR A 214 -13.06 5.61 -5.55
CA TYR A 214 -12.97 4.98 -4.23
C TYR A 214 -14.10 5.41 -3.30
N ARG A 215 -14.47 6.70 -3.31
CA ARG A 215 -15.59 7.21 -2.50
C ARG A 215 -16.91 6.60 -2.94
N GLU A 216 -17.20 6.57 -4.24
CA GLU A 216 -18.45 6.03 -4.78
C GLU A 216 -18.57 4.52 -4.55
N LEU A 217 -17.48 3.77 -4.69
CA LEU A 217 -17.42 2.35 -4.34
C LEU A 217 -17.80 2.11 -2.88
N ARG A 218 -17.24 2.89 -1.96
CA ARG A 218 -17.60 2.76 -0.55
C ARG A 218 -19.06 3.10 -0.30
N ILE A 219 -19.58 4.17 -0.91
CA ILE A 219 -20.96 4.60 -0.72
C ILE A 219 -21.93 3.53 -1.24
N ASN A 220 -21.72 3.03 -2.46
CA ASN A 220 -22.65 2.09 -3.09
C ASN A 220 -22.61 0.71 -2.44
N LEU A 221 -21.43 0.28 -1.99
CA LEU A 221 -21.21 -1.06 -1.46
C LEU A 221 -21.32 -1.10 0.07
N GLU A 222 -22.32 -0.39 0.62
CA GLU A 222 -22.65 -0.37 2.05
C GLU A 222 -21.45 -0.07 2.96
N ASN A 223 -20.71 0.99 2.63
CA ASN A 223 -19.45 1.35 3.27
C ASN A 223 -18.41 0.22 3.20
N ALA A 224 -18.21 -0.39 2.02
CA ALA A 224 -17.24 -1.46 1.82
C ALA A 224 -15.85 -1.07 2.37
N PRO A 225 -15.14 -1.97 3.07
CA PRO A 225 -13.76 -1.73 3.47
C PRO A 225 -12.86 -1.53 2.24
N LEU A 226 -11.89 -0.63 2.35
CA LEU A 226 -10.88 -0.32 1.35
C LEU A 226 -9.48 -0.49 1.96
N ALA A 227 -8.69 -1.37 1.35
CA ALA A 227 -7.29 -1.58 1.67
C ALA A 227 -6.41 -1.17 0.50
N PHE A 228 -5.29 -0.50 0.78
CA PHE A 228 -4.23 -0.26 -0.21
C PHE A 228 -3.05 -1.18 0.01
N ILE A 229 -2.49 -1.73 -1.08
CA ILE A 229 -1.26 -2.51 -1.06
C ILE A 229 -0.28 -1.89 -2.05
N SER A 230 0.94 -1.55 -1.62
CA SER A 230 2.00 -1.10 -2.53
C SER A 230 3.32 -1.78 -2.17
N ALA A 231 4.10 -2.12 -3.20
CA ALA A 231 5.45 -2.64 -3.03
C ALA A 231 6.46 -1.54 -2.64
N SER A 232 6.02 -0.29 -2.54
CA SER A 232 6.81 0.82 -2.01
C SER A 232 7.28 0.54 -0.57
N PRO A 233 8.50 0.99 -0.20
CA PRO A 233 9.03 0.77 1.15
C PRO A 233 8.19 1.42 2.26
N HIS A 234 8.24 0.83 3.47
CA HIS A 234 7.52 1.29 4.65
C HIS A 234 7.73 2.77 5.02
N PHE A 235 8.87 3.38 4.69
CA PHE A 235 9.12 4.80 4.94
C PHE A 235 8.29 5.73 4.03
N PHE A 236 7.52 5.23 3.06
CA PHE A 236 6.50 6.01 2.36
C PHE A 236 5.23 6.21 3.19
N ARG A 237 5.09 5.54 4.34
CA ARG A 237 3.83 5.45 5.10
C ARG A 237 3.22 6.80 5.43
N ARG A 238 3.99 7.71 6.05
CA ARG A 238 3.44 8.99 6.50
C ARG A 238 3.05 9.89 5.32
N THR A 239 3.87 9.90 4.27
CA THR A 239 3.54 10.58 3.00
C THR A 239 2.27 10.02 2.37
N MET A 240 2.15 8.69 2.24
CA MET A 240 0.95 8.06 1.66
C MET A 240 -0.32 8.32 2.48
N LEU A 241 -0.26 8.19 3.80
CA LEU A 241 -1.40 8.50 4.66
C LEU A 241 -1.84 9.96 4.52
N ALA A 242 -0.88 10.90 4.44
CA ALA A 242 -1.17 12.30 4.19
C ALA A 242 -1.74 12.55 2.79
N THR A 243 -1.26 11.86 1.75
CA THR A 243 -1.81 11.95 0.38
C THR A 243 -3.24 11.43 0.31
N ILE A 244 -3.50 10.26 0.90
CA ILE A 244 -4.84 9.63 0.97
C ILE A 244 -5.82 10.54 1.73
N ALA A 245 -5.37 11.13 2.84
CA ALA A 245 -6.18 12.09 3.61
C ALA A 245 -6.46 13.37 2.82
N LYS A 246 -5.46 13.92 2.11
CA LYS A 246 -5.60 15.09 1.22
C LYS A 246 -6.66 14.84 0.14
N ASP A 247 -6.66 13.64 -0.43
CA ASP A 247 -7.62 13.24 -1.47
C ASP A 247 -8.97 12.81 -0.90
N ASN A 248 -9.18 12.90 0.42
CA ASN A 248 -10.41 12.53 1.13
C ASN A 248 -10.86 11.09 0.81
N ILE A 249 -9.92 10.15 0.87
CA ILE A 249 -10.17 8.73 0.69
C ILE A 249 -10.14 8.06 2.07
N HIS A 250 -11.23 7.39 2.43
CA HIS A 250 -11.28 6.62 3.68
C HIS A 250 -10.79 5.19 3.45
N ILE A 251 -9.84 4.74 4.25
CA ILE A 251 -9.22 3.41 4.17
C ILE A 251 -9.20 2.73 5.53
N GLU A 252 -9.22 1.40 5.52
CA GLU A 252 -9.02 0.58 6.71
C GLU A 252 -7.55 0.23 6.89
N SER A 253 -6.83 -0.01 5.79
CA SER A 253 -5.43 -0.43 5.86
C SER A 253 -4.56 0.03 4.69
N LEU A 254 -3.28 0.25 4.99
CA LEU A 254 -2.21 0.61 4.06
C LEU A 254 -1.01 -0.33 4.25
N HIS A 255 -0.79 -1.19 3.26
CA HIS A 255 0.23 -2.22 3.27
C HIS A 255 1.44 -1.75 2.44
N LEU A 256 2.59 -1.57 3.09
CA LEU A 256 3.86 -1.20 2.43
C LEU A 256 4.95 -2.21 2.77
N LYS A 257 5.93 -2.34 1.88
CA LYS A 257 7.00 -3.34 1.99
C LYS A 257 7.97 -3.01 3.11
N TYR A 258 8.11 -3.93 4.06
CA TYR A 258 9.04 -3.77 5.18
C TYR A 258 10.42 -4.20 4.67
N LEU A 259 11.38 -3.29 4.74
CA LEU A 259 12.74 -3.55 4.29
C LEU A 259 13.59 -3.84 5.52
N GLU A 260 14.09 -5.07 5.61
CA GLU A 260 15.00 -5.49 6.68
C GLU A 260 16.36 -4.78 6.57
N GLY A 261 17.11 -4.72 7.68
CA GLY A 261 18.38 -3.99 7.76
C GLY A 261 19.39 -4.25 6.65
N THR A 262 19.56 -5.50 6.18
CA THR A 262 20.47 -5.80 5.06
C THR A 262 20.02 -5.11 3.77
N ILE A 263 18.72 -5.17 3.49
CA ILE A 263 18.10 -4.58 2.30
C ILE A 263 18.14 -3.05 2.38
N LYS A 264 17.84 -2.49 3.56
CA LYS A 264 17.98 -1.05 3.82
C LYS A 264 19.42 -0.58 3.54
N GLY A 265 20.43 -1.30 4.05
CA GLY A 265 21.84 -0.94 3.82
C GLY A 265 22.29 -1.02 2.34
N VAL A 266 21.63 -1.83 1.51
CA VAL A 266 21.83 -1.81 0.05
C VAL A 266 21.24 -0.54 -0.56
N PHE A 267 20.01 -0.22 -0.17
CA PHE A 267 19.30 0.95 -0.64
C PHE A 267 20.03 2.24 -0.22
N ASP A 268 20.49 2.35 1.03
CA ASP A 268 21.31 3.44 1.56
C ASP A 268 22.50 3.74 0.63
N LYS A 269 23.28 2.71 0.27
CA LYS A 269 24.45 2.87 -0.62
C LYS A 269 24.10 3.36 -2.02
N VAL A 270 22.96 2.91 -2.57
CA VAL A 270 22.48 3.35 -3.89
C VAL A 270 22.12 4.83 -3.83
N ILE A 271 21.37 5.23 -2.80
CA ILE A 271 20.96 6.61 -2.57
C ILE A 271 22.18 7.51 -2.35
N ASP A 272 23.11 7.14 -1.45
CA ASP A 272 24.34 7.90 -1.17
C ASP A 272 25.22 8.10 -2.41
N THR A 273 25.28 7.11 -3.30
CA THR A 273 26.06 7.19 -4.54
C THR A 273 25.46 8.23 -5.50
N ILE A 274 24.13 8.39 -5.51
CA ILE A 274 23.43 9.37 -6.34
C ILE A 274 23.59 10.79 -5.77
N PHE A 275 23.60 10.93 -4.44
CA PHE A 275 23.63 12.22 -3.75
C PHE A 275 25.01 12.82 -3.48
N ASN A 276 26.10 12.10 -3.70
CA ASN A 276 27.45 12.64 -3.55
C ASN A 276 28.00 13.19 -4.89
N PRO A 277 27.88 14.51 -5.17
CA PRO A 277 28.31 15.12 -6.43
C PRO A 277 29.82 15.00 -6.67
N LEU A 278 30.63 14.90 -5.60
CA LEU A 278 32.09 14.77 -5.68
C LEU A 278 32.52 13.40 -6.23
N THR A 279 31.89 12.30 -5.78
CA THR A 279 32.16 10.96 -6.31
C THR A 279 31.60 10.76 -7.73
N PHE A 280 30.51 11.47 -8.05
CA PHE A 280 29.89 11.49 -9.38
C PHE A 280 30.82 12.13 -10.43
N PHE A 281 31.45 13.25 -10.10
CA PHE A 281 32.35 13.97 -11.02
C PHE A 281 33.74 13.32 -11.18
N GLN A 282 34.27 12.64 -10.15
CA GLN A 282 35.63 12.10 -10.21
C GLN A 282 35.75 10.71 -10.84
N ASN A 283 34.75 9.83 -10.68
CA ASN A 283 34.88 8.41 -11.04
C ASN A 283 33.97 7.93 -12.19
N GLY A 284 33.01 8.76 -12.64
CA GLY A 284 32.02 8.38 -13.64
C GLY A 284 31.08 7.24 -13.19
N PHE A 285 29.95 7.11 -13.87
CA PHE A 285 28.85 6.20 -13.48
C PHE A 285 29.22 4.70 -13.45
N LYS A 286 30.24 4.26 -14.22
CA LYS A 286 30.49 2.84 -14.51
C LYS A 286 31.26 2.05 -13.43
N PRO A 287 32.34 2.56 -12.81
CA PRO A 287 33.18 1.76 -11.88
C PRO A 287 32.60 1.59 -10.46
N ALA A 288 31.74 2.51 -10.01
CA ALA A 288 31.05 2.41 -8.71
C ALA A 288 29.83 1.48 -8.80
N TRP A 289 29.11 1.54 -9.91
CA TRP A 289 27.95 0.68 -10.20
C TRP A 289 28.33 -0.80 -10.38
N SER A 290 29.46 -1.10 -11.04
CA SER A 290 29.91 -2.48 -11.27
C SER A 290 30.35 -3.21 -9.99
N ARG A 291 30.98 -2.49 -9.05
CA ARG A 291 31.36 -3.02 -7.72
C ARG A 291 30.13 -3.32 -6.86
N THR A 292 29.13 -2.45 -6.92
CA THR A 292 27.87 -2.58 -6.20
C THR A 292 27.04 -3.75 -6.76
N LYS A 293 26.94 -3.87 -8.09
CA LYS A 293 26.20 -4.96 -8.77
C LYS A 293 26.73 -6.37 -8.46
N LYS A 294 28.04 -6.54 -8.26
CA LYS A 294 28.67 -7.85 -7.98
C LYS A 294 28.41 -8.38 -6.57
N PHE A 295 28.08 -7.51 -5.61
CA PHE A 295 27.80 -7.87 -4.21
C PHE A 295 26.31 -8.02 -3.88
N LEU A 296 25.41 -7.80 -4.85
CA LEU A 296 23.99 -7.51 -4.58
C LEU A 296 22.97 -8.42 -5.27
N GLY A 297 23.37 -9.45 -6.02
CA GLY A 297 22.46 -10.20 -6.90
C GLY A 297 21.12 -10.59 -6.25
N ALA A 298 21.14 -11.27 -5.11
CA ALA A 298 19.92 -11.74 -4.43
C ALA A 298 19.19 -10.64 -3.63
N SER A 299 19.92 -9.77 -2.90
CA SER A 299 19.33 -8.68 -2.09
C SER A 299 18.73 -7.56 -2.94
N TYR A 300 19.25 -7.36 -4.15
CA TYR A 300 18.69 -6.44 -5.13
C TYR A 300 17.44 -7.06 -5.77
N GLN A 301 17.48 -8.34 -6.13
CA GLN A 301 16.29 -9.04 -6.63
C GLN A 301 15.13 -8.98 -5.62
N SER A 302 15.40 -9.22 -4.33
CA SER A 302 14.38 -9.15 -3.28
C SER A 302 13.85 -7.73 -3.00
N LEU A 303 14.63 -6.67 -3.29
CA LEU A 303 14.13 -5.29 -3.29
C LEU A 303 13.06 -5.07 -4.34
N PHE A 304 13.29 -5.59 -5.55
CA PHE A 304 12.42 -5.43 -6.71
C PHE A 304 11.34 -6.50 -6.85
N ASP A 305 11.36 -7.56 -6.03
CA ASP A 305 10.31 -8.58 -6.00
C ASP A 305 9.02 -7.99 -5.41
N GLN A 306 8.13 -7.56 -6.30
CA GLN A 306 6.82 -7.00 -5.97
C GLN A 306 5.78 -8.12 -5.84
N MET A 307 5.94 -9.18 -6.65
CA MET A 307 5.03 -10.32 -6.71
C MET A 307 4.93 -11.06 -5.38
N SER A 308 6.06 -11.49 -4.80
CA SER A 308 6.00 -12.26 -3.56
C SER A 308 5.40 -11.46 -2.41
N TYR A 309 5.70 -10.16 -2.35
CA TYR A 309 5.21 -9.26 -1.32
C TYR A 309 3.70 -9.05 -1.44
N LYS A 310 3.19 -8.57 -2.59
CA LYS A 310 1.76 -8.28 -2.79
C LYS A 310 0.93 -9.57 -2.63
N LEU A 311 1.37 -10.69 -3.20
CA LEU A 311 0.70 -11.98 -3.07
C LEU A 311 0.66 -12.46 -1.60
N SER A 312 1.77 -12.33 -0.86
CA SER A 312 1.80 -12.69 0.56
C SER A 312 0.84 -11.85 1.39
N ILE A 313 0.70 -10.56 1.09
CA ILE A 313 -0.24 -9.68 1.80
C ILE A 313 -1.69 -10.04 1.49
N LEU A 314 -2.05 -10.24 0.22
CA LEU A 314 -3.41 -10.64 -0.15
C LEU A 314 -3.82 -11.94 0.55
N LEU A 315 -2.94 -12.95 0.54
CA LEU A 315 -3.19 -14.21 1.23
C LEU A 315 -3.24 -14.04 2.76
N TYR A 316 -2.35 -13.22 3.32
CA TYR A 316 -2.38 -12.95 4.76
C TYR A 316 -3.68 -12.27 5.16
N ASP A 317 -4.12 -11.23 4.46
CA ASP A 317 -5.37 -10.53 4.75
C ASP A 317 -6.58 -11.45 4.58
N ARG A 318 -6.57 -12.33 3.57
CA ARG A 318 -7.65 -13.31 3.37
C ARG A 318 -7.93 -14.17 4.60
N ILE A 319 -6.89 -14.56 5.36
CA ILE A 319 -7.02 -15.32 6.62
C ILE A 319 -7.88 -14.57 7.66
N TYR A 320 -7.83 -13.24 7.64
CA TYR A 320 -8.53 -12.33 8.54
C TYR A 320 -9.88 -11.85 8.01
N LEU A 321 -10.17 -12.08 6.73
CA LEU A 321 -11.48 -11.79 6.14
C LEU A 321 -12.50 -12.91 6.40
N PRO A 322 -13.81 -12.60 6.47
CA PRO A 322 -14.89 -13.58 6.56
C PRO A 322 -14.95 -14.52 5.36
N THR A 323 -15.36 -15.77 5.57
CA THR A 323 -15.44 -16.79 4.50
C THR A 323 -16.35 -16.40 3.35
N ASN A 324 -17.40 -15.62 3.63
CA ASN A 324 -18.39 -15.25 2.62
C ASN A 324 -18.20 -13.85 2.04
N SER A 325 -17.21 -13.08 2.52
CA SER A 325 -16.87 -11.80 1.90
C SER A 325 -16.38 -12.02 0.47
N LYS A 326 -16.75 -11.09 -0.41
CA LYS A 326 -16.29 -11.01 -1.78
C LYS A 326 -15.26 -9.90 -1.92
N GLU A 327 -14.40 -9.97 -2.92
CA GLU A 327 -13.30 -9.04 -3.10
C GLU A 327 -13.30 -8.40 -4.50
N ILE A 328 -13.11 -7.08 -4.55
CA ILE A 328 -12.78 -6.35 -5.78
C ILE A 328 -11.30 -5.98 -5.70
N LEU A 329 -10.53 -6.36 -6.72
CA LEU A 329 -9.10 -6.10 -6.81
C LEU A 329 -8.83 -5.07 -7.91
N LEU A 330 -8.10 -4.01 -7.58
CA LEU A 330 -7.71 -2.96 -8.51
C LEU A 330 -6.18 -2.91 -8.60
N GLY A 331 -5.63 -2.91 -9.80
CA GLY A 331 -4.19 -2.87 -10.05
C GLY A 331 -3.85 -2.25 -11.39
N ASP A 332 -2.61 -2.43 -11.85
CA ASP A 332 -2.12 -1.86 -13.11
C ASP A 332 -1.39 -2.87 -14.02
N ASN A 333 -1.18 -2.48 -15.27
CA ASN A 333 -0.50 -3.32 -16.26
C ASN A 333 1.03 -3.10 -16.32
N THR A 334 1.59 -2.08 -15.66
CA THR A 334 3.03 -1.81 -15.65
C THR A 334 3.79 -2.72 -14.69
N GLU A 335 3.15 -3.07 -13.58
CA GLU A 335 3.64 -4.07 -12.63
C GLU A 335 3.14 -5.48 -12.98
N SER A 336 3.10 -6.38 -12.00
CA SER A 336 2.71 -7.78 -12.18
C SER A 336 1.35 -8.08 -11.58
N ASP A 337 0.52 -7.05 -11.35
CA ASP A 337 -0.76 -7.15 -10.61
C ASP A 337 -1.73 -8.13 -11.26
N TYR A 338 -1.86 -8.13 -12.58
CA TYR A 338 -2.69 -9.08 -13.31
C TYR A 338 -2.25 -10.54 -13.08
N MET A 339 -0.96 -10.82 -12.91
CA MET A 339 -0.46 -12.14 -12.54
C MET A 339 -0.66 -12.43 -11.06
N ILE A 340 -0.37 -11.46 -10.17
CA ILE A 340 -0.54 -11.58 -8.72
C ILE A 340 -1.99 -11.91 -8.36
N PHE A 341 -2.95 -11.17 -8.92
CA PHE A 341 -4.37 -11.38 -8.70
C PHE A 341 -4.88 -12.69 -9.30
N THR A 342 -4.31 -13.14 -10.42
CA THR A 342 -4.62 -14.47 -10.98
C THR A 342 -4.13 -15.59 -10.05
N LEU A 343 -2.89 -15.51 -9.56
CA LEU A 343 -2.34 -16.49 -8.61
C LEU A 343 -3.13 -16.51 -7.30
N TYR A 344 -3.48 -15.34 -6.78
CA TYR A 344 -4.28 -15.23 -5.56
C TYR A 344 -5.61 -15.99 -5.68
N GLN A 345 -6.31 -15.86 -6.81
CA GLN A 345 -7.55 -16.60 -7.09
C GLN A 345 -7.32 -18.11 -7.13
N LEU A 346 -6.33 -18.57 -7.89
CA LEU A 346 -6.00 -20.00 -8.03
C LEU A 346 -5.62 -20.64 -6.69
N ILE A 347 -4.85 -19.93 -5.87
CA ILE A 347 -4.43 -20.38 -4.55
C ILE A 347 -5.64 -20.49 -3.60
N CYS A 348 -6.52 -19.47 -3.56
CA CYS A 348 -7.72 -19.50 -2.72
C CYS A 348 -8.70 -20.62 -3.15
N MET A 349 -8.76 -20.92 -4.45
CA MET A 349 -9.53 -22.04 -5.00
C MET A 349 -8.88 -23.41 -4.74
N GLY A 350 -7.67 -23.46 -4.20
CA GLY A 350 -6.91 -24.70 -3.98
C GLY A 350 -6.41 -25.36 -5.26
N LYS A 351 -6.33 -24.61 -6.37
CA LYS A 351 -5.86 -25.11 -7.68
C LYS A 351 -4.35 -25.19 -7.77
N LEU A 352 -3.66 -24.38 -6.98
CA LEU A 352 -2.23 -24.52 -6.70
C LEU A 352 -2.09 -24.60 -5.17
N SER A 353 -1.62 -25.72 -4.64
CA SER A 353 -1.51 -25.93 -3.19
C SER A 353 -0.37 -26.88 -2.82
N GLY A 354 -0.05 -26.95 -1.52
CA GLY A 354 0.97 -27.86 -1.00
C GLY A 354 2.35 -27.63 -1.61
N ASP A 355 3.14 -28.71 -1.69
CA ASP A 355 4.52 -28.65 -2.19
C ASP A 355 4.62 -28.24 -3.67
N GLU A 356 3.60 -28.54 -4.47
CA GLU A 356 3.52 -28.12 -5.88
C GLU A 356 3.47 -26.60 -6.00
N LEU A 357 2.70 -25.92 -5.15
CA LEU A 357 2.67 -24.45 -5.10
C LEU A 357 4.03 -23.87 -4.72
N GLU A 358 4.70 -24.44 -3.71
CA GLU A 358 6.01 -23.96 -3.28
C GLU A 358 7.06 -24.10 -4.40
N GLU A 359 7.11 -25.25 -5.06
CA GLU A 359 8.04 -25.50 -6.16
C GLU A 359 7.73 -24.62 -7.38
N TYR A 360 6.45 -24.50 -7.75
CA TYR A 360 6.00 -23.63 -8.84
C TYR A 360 6.43 -22.18 -8.61
N LEU A 361 6.14 -21.62 -7.42
CA LEU A 361 6.50 -20.23 -7.10
C LEU A 361 8.01 -20.02 -7.10
N TYR A 362 8.78 -20.99 -6.59
CA TYR A 362 10.24 -20.90 -6.57
C TYR A 362 10.85 -20.89 -7.98
N GLN A 363 10.24 -21.60 -8.93
CA GLN A 363 10.67 -21.62 -10.33
C GLN A 363 10.13 -20.44 -11.14
N LEU A 364 9.05 -19.79 -10.67
CA LEU A 364 8.42 -18.68 -11.34
C LEU A 364 9.38 -17.49 -11.42
N ASN A 365 9.64 -17.03 -12.65
CA ASN A 365 10.32 -15.78 -12.93
C ASN A 365 9.50 -14.98 -13.93
N PHE A 366 8.57 -14.19 -13.41
CA PHE A 366 7.67 -13.41 -14.25
C PHE A 366 8.34 -12.11 -14.71
N LEU A 367 8.17 -11.77 -15.99
CA LEU A 367 8.76 -10.58 -16.64
C LEU A 367 10.28 -10.41 -16.47
N GLY A 368 11.00 -11.48 -16.08
CA GLY A 368 12.45 -11.45 -15.84
C GLY A 368 12.88 -10.63 -14.61
N ARG A 369 11.94 -10.24 -13.74
CA ARG A 369 12.21 -9.39 -12.56
C ARG A 369 11.51 -9.84 -11.27
N ASP A 370 10.60 -10.80 -11.35
CA ASP A 370 9.81 -11.28 -10.20
C ASP A 370 10.18 -12.73 -9.87
N ALA A 371 11.42 -12.94 -9.44
CA ALA A 371 11.86 -14.24 -8.93
C ALA A 371 11.55 -14.33 -7.42
N ILE A 372 10.84 -15.39 -7.03
CA ILE A 372 10.40 -15.59 -5.64
C ILE A 372 11.44 -16.42 -4.89
N THR A 373 11.82 -15.96 -3.69
CA THR A 373 12.74 -16.73 -2.84
C THR A 373 12.06 -17.97 -2.27
N ARG A 374 12.83 -19.00 -1.95
CA ARG A 374 12.29 -20.23 -1.34
C ARG A 374 11.54 -19.97 -0.03
N ASP A 375 12.05 -19.05 0.80
CA ASP A 375 11.40 -18.66 2.04
C ASP A 375 10.05 -17.96 1.80
N ALA A 376 9.97 -17.11 0.78
CA ALA A 376 8.72 -16.46 0.39
C ALA A 376 7.72 -17.47 -0.18
N ALA A 377 8.17 -18.39 -1.05
CA ALA A 377 7.33 -19.46 -1.59
C ALA A 377 6.76 -20.35 -0.46
N LYS A 378 7.60 -20.76 0.49
CA LYS A 378 7.17 -21.52 1.68
C LYS A 378 6.17 -20.75 2.52
N LYS A 379 6.38 -19.45 2.74
CA LYS A 379 5.44 -18.59 3.47
C LYS A 379 4.09 -18.51 2.77
N ILE A 380 4.09 -18.33 1.45
CA ILE A 380 2.88 -18.31 0.62
C ILE A 380 2.14 -19.66 0.72
N ARG A 381 2.85 -20.79 0.63
CA ARG A 381 2.25 -22.12 0.83
C ARG A 381 1.57 -22.25 2.19
N LEU A 382 2.22 -21.82 3.28
CA LEU A 382 1.63 -21.88 4.62
C LEU A 382 0.36 -21.02 4.75
N TYR A 383 0.32 -19.85 4.10
CA TYR A 383 -0.89 -19.04 4.05
C TYR A 383 -1.99 -19.71 3.22
N ALA A 384 -1.65 -20.31 2.08
CA ALA A 384 -2.60 -21.06 1.26
C ALA A 384 -3.26 -22.21 2.05
N GLU A 385 -2.47 -22.98 2.79
CA GLU A 385 -2.97 -24.07 3.64
C GLU A 385 -3.92 -23.56 4.73
N GLU A 386 -3.57 -22.45 5.39
CA GLU A 386 -4.43 -21.83 6.42
C GLU A 386 -5.73 -21.28 5.80
N ILE A 387 -5.68 -20.68 4.61
CA ILE A 387 -6.87 -20.21 3.87
C ILE A 387 -7.78 -21.39 3.57
N LEU A 388 -7.26 -22.47 2.99
CA LEU A 388 -8.04 -23.66 2.65
C LEU A 388 -8.65 -24.31 3.91
N ARG A 389 -7.92 -24.32 5.03
CA ARG A 389 -8.42 -24.82 6.31
C ARG A 389 -9.59 -23.99 6.86
N ILE A 390 -9.55 -22.68 6.70
CA ILE A 390 -10.57 -21.77 7.23
C ILE A 390 -11.78 -21.66 6.30
N HIS A 391 -11.54 -21.49 5.01
CA HIS A 391 -12.54 -21.06 4.03
C HIS A 391 -12.99 -22.18 3.09
N GLY A 392 -12.22 -23.27 3.00
CA GLY A 392 -12.33 -24.24 1.92
C GLY A 392 -11.85 -23.68 0.57
N PRO A 393 -11.93 -24.50 -0.50
CA PRO A 393 -11.53 -24.09 -1.84
C PRO A 393 -12.60 -23.16 -2.45
N LYS A 394 -12.41 -21.85 -2.32
CA LYS A 394 -13.37 -20.84 -2.78
C LYS A 394 -12.63 -19.67 -3.42
N ASN A 395 -13.10 -19.20 -4.57
CA ASN A 395 -12.65 -17.93 -5.12
C ASN A 395 -13.37 -16.79 -4.39
N PRO A 396 -12.67 -15.94 -3.63
CA PRO A 396 -13.30 -14.78 -2.99
C PRO A 396 -13.44 -13.60 -3.96
N VAL A 397 -12.69 -13.59 -5.06
CA VAL A 397 -12.60 -12.45 -5.97
C VAL A 397 -13.83 -12.42 -6.87
N SER A 398 -14.54 -11.30 -6.80
CA SER A 398 -15.75 -11.06 -7.58
C SER A 398 -15.49 -10.17 -8.79
N LEU A 399 -14.42 -9.38 -8.81
CA LEU A 399 -13.97 -8.62 -9.97
C LEU A 399 -12.51 -8.20 -9.80
N THR A 400 -11.73 -8.29 -10.88
CA THR A 400 -10.37 -7.74 -10.94
C THR A 400 -10.28 -6.75 -12.09
N LEU A 401 -9.87 -5.53 -11.82
CA LEU A 401 -9.69 -4.47 -12.82
C LEU A 401 -8.23 -4.03 -12.87
N ILE A 402 -7.69 -3.96 -14.07
CA ILE A 402 -6.31 -3.59 -14.32
C ILE A 402 -6.30 -2.28 -15.11
N ASN A 403 -5.75 -1.23 -14.51
CA ASN A 403 -5.52 0.04 -15.18
C ASN A 403 -4.50 -0.17 -16.31
N ARG A 404 -4.91 0.15 -17.52
CA ARG A 404 -4.08 0.08 -18.71
C ARG A 404 -3.40 1.40 -18.94
N THR A 405 -2.08 1.36 -18.87
CA THR A 405 -1.19 2.44 -19.29
C THR A 405 -0.57 2.11 -20.64
N ILE A 406 -0.11 3.13 -21.37
CA ILE A 406 0.62 2.99 -22.64
C ILE A 406 1.95 2.24 -22.51
N HIS A 407 2.46 2.10 -21.29
CA HIS A 407 3.77 1.53 -21.02
C HIS A 407 3.72 0.06 -20.62
N GLY A 408 2.56 -0.44 -20.20
CA GLY A 408 2.33 -1.85 -19.93
C GLY A 408 1.90 -2.64 -21.17
N PRO A 409 1.81 -3.98 -21.06
CA PRO A 409 1.26 -4.83 -22.11
C PRO A 409 -0.23 -4.54 -22.35
N SER A 410 -0.68 -4.85 -23.57
CA SER A 410 -2.11 -4.85 -23.90
C SER A 410 -2.84 -5.94 -23.11
N GLU A 411 -4.18 -5.92 -23.09
CA GLU A 411 -4.97 -6.96 -22.41
C GLU A 411 -4.70 -8.36 -22.98
N LEU A 412 -4.61 -8.48 -24.31
CA LEU A 412 -4.27 -9.74 -24.98
C LEU A 412 -2.87 -10.23 -24.57
N ASP A 413 -1.90 -9.33 -24.50
CA ASP A 413 -0.54 -9.65 -24.06
C ASP A 413 -0.50 -10.04 -22.58
N MET A 414 -1.29 -9.39 -21.71
CA MET A 414 -1.42 -9.77 -20.31
C MET A 414 -1.94 -11.20 -20.18
N ILE A 415 -3.02 -11.53 -20.91
CA ILE A 415 -3.60 -12.88 -20.93
C ILE A 415 -2.56 -13.90 -21.40
N GLN A 416 -1.86 -13.61 -22.51
CA GLN A 416 -0.86 -14.53 -23.04
C GLN A 416 0.29 -14.76 -22.04
N LYS A 417 0.81 -13.69 -21.43
CA LYS A 417 1.86 -13.79 -20.41
C LYS A 417 1.43 -14.64 -19.21
N VAL A 418 0.19 -14.49 -18.76
CA VAL A 418 -0.36 -15.29 -17.65
C VAL A 418 -0.47 -16.75 -18.07
N LYS A 419 -1.01 -17.03 -19.26
CA LYS A 419 -1.07 -18.40 -19.80
C LYS A 419 0.31 -19.06 -19.87
N ASP A 420 1.29 -18.35 -20.40
CA ASP A 420 2.67 -18.85 -20.54
C ASP A 420 3.33 -19.11 -19.18
N ALA A 421 2.91 -18.40 -18.13
CA ALA A 421 3.49 -18.50 -16.79
C ALA A 421 2.80 -19.53 -15.89
N LEU A 422 1.57 -19.96 -16.22
CA LEU A 422 0.81 -20.93 -15.44
C LEU A 422 1.10 -22.37 -15.89
N PRO A 423 0.89 -23.38 -15.03
CA PRO A 423 0.93 -24.77 -15.46
C PRO A 423 -0.07 -25.06 -16.59
N GLU A 424 0.26 -26.01 -17.46
CA GLU A 424 -0.50 -26.31 -18.67
C GLU A 424 -1.98 -26.62 -18.36
N GLY A 425 -2.89 -25.97 -19.10
CA GLY A 425 -4.33 -26.19 -19.02
C GLY A 425 -5.03 -25.57 -17.80
N VAL A 426 -4.30 -25.04 -16.82
CA VAL A 426 -4.90 -24.40 -15.62
C VAL A 426 -5.72 -23.18 -16.02
N PHE A 427 -5.20 -22.33 -16.90
CA PHE A 427 -5.90 -21.12 -17.33
C PHE A 427 -7.22 -21.44 -18.03
N GLU A 428 -7.18 -22.33 -19.03
CA GLU A 428 -8.36 -22.73 -19.80
C GLU A 428 -9.40 -23.41 -18.91
N THR A 429 -8.97 -24.23 -17.95
CA THR A 429 -9.88 -24.94 -17.05
C THR A 429 -10.60 -23.96 -16.11
N GLU A 430 -9.86 -23.08 -15.45
CA GLU A 430 -10.41 -22.26 -14.36
C GLU A 430 -11.03 -20.94 -14.85
N PHE A 431 -10.58 -20.39 -15.99
CA PHE A 431 -10.99 -19.08 -16.49
C PHE A 431 -11.70 -19.11 -17.85
N SER A 432 -12.16 -20.28 -18.33
CA SER A 432 -12.90 -20.40 -19.59
C SER A 432 -14.19 -19.59 -19.65
N LYS A 433 -14.93 -19.51 -18.53
CA LYS A 433 -16.23 -18.82 -18.46
C LYS A 433 -16.10 -17.34 -18.15
N ARG A 434 -15.07 -16.99 -17.37
CA ARG A 434 -14.84 -15.63 -16.90
C ARG A 434 -13.33 -15.39 -16.81
N PRO A 435 -12.82 -14.32 -17.43
CA PRO A 435 -11.40 -14.02 -17.34
C PRO A 435 -11.01 -13.68 -15.88
N PRO A 436 -9.75 -13.93 -15.49
CA PRO A 436 -9.29 -13.63 -14.14
C PRO A 436 -9.25 -12.13 -13.83
N PHE A 437 -9.22 -11.29 -14.86
CA PHE A 437 -9.21 -9.83 -14.79
C PHE A 437 -9.72 -9.19 -16.09
N TYR A 438 -10.03 -7.90 -16.02
CA TYR A 438 -10.36 -7.05 -17.17
C TYR A 438 -9.40 -5.85 -17.21
N GLY A 439 -8.81 -5.59 -18.38
CA GLY A 439 -7.95 -4.44 -18.60
C GLY A 439 -8.71 -3.25 -19.19
N THR A 440 -8.64 -2.07 -18.54
CA THR A 440 -9.31 -0.85 -19.03
C THR A 440 -8.56 0.41 -18.59
N GLU A 441 -8.86 1.56 -19.17
CA GLU A 441 -8.13 2.81 -18.96
C GLU A 441 -8.79 3.70 -17.89
N GLY A 442 -8.05 3.98 -16.82
CA GLY A 442 -8.37 4.97 -15.80
C GLY A 442 -9.67 4.73 -15.03
N ALA A 443 -10.05 5.73 -14.24
CA ALA A 443 -11.26 5.67 -13.42
C ALA A 443 -12.54 5.49 -14.26
N MET A 444 -12.58 6.08 -15.46
CA MET A 444 -13.75 6.03 -16.34
C MET A 444 -14.02 4.61 -16.86
N GLY A 445 -12.98 3.92 -17.38
CA GLY A 445 -13.10 2.53 -17.81
C GLY A 445 -13.48 1.61 -16.65
N MET A 446 -12.82 1.79 -15.50
CA MET A 446 -13.13 1.00 -14.30
C MET A 446 -14.58 1.21 -13.84
N ALA A 447 -15.08 2.45 -13.84
CA ALA A 447 -16.44 2.77 -13.42
C ALA A 447 -17.50 2.09 -14.31
N ILE A 448 -17.27 2.08 -15.63
CA ILE A 448 -18.17 1.40 -16.58
C ILE A 448 -18.19 -0.11 -16.33
N LEU A 449 -17.02 -0.72 -16.09
CA LEU A 449 -16.95 -2.16 -15.78
C LEU A 449 -17.59 -2.50 -14.44
N LEU A 450 -17.45 -1.63 -13.45
CA LEU A 450 -18.08 -1.80 -12.14
C LEU A 450 -19.61 -1.70 -12.25
N GLU A 451 -20.15 -0.77 -13.03
CA GLU A 451 -21.59 -0.67 -13.28
C GLU A 451 -22.11 -1.88 -14.04
N ASN A 452 -21.42 -2.34 -15.08
CA ASN A 452 -21.79 -3.54 -15.83
C ASN A 452 -21.85 -4.79 -14.94
N HIS A 453 -21.06 -4.84 -13.86
CA HIS A 453 -21.08 -5.92 -12.87
C HIS A 453 -21.98 -5.64 -11.66
N GLY A 454 -22.73 -4.54 -11.64
CA GLY A 454 -23.67 -4.18 -10.59
C GLY A 454 -23.05 -3.64 -9.30
N TYR A 455 -21.81 -3.13 -9.35
CA TYR A 455 -21.11 -2.54 -8.20
C TYR A 455 -21.19 -1.02 -8.14
N LEU A 456 -21.59 -0.37 -9.24
CA LEU A 456 -21.91 1.05 -9.32
C LEU A 456 -23.21 1.20 -10.13
N ASP A 457 -23.80 2.39 -10.08
CA ASP A 457 -24.91 2.80 -10.93
C ASP A 457 -24.55 4.04 -11.78
N PRO A 458 -25.30 4.32 -12.89
CA PRO A 458 -24.88 5.32 -13.87
C PRO A 458 -24.65 6.73 -13.33
N ASN A 459 -25.36 7.13 -12.27
CA ASN A 459 -25.17 8.45 -11.64
C ASN A 459 -23.79 8.59 -10.99
N GLN A 460 -23.26 7.51 -10.42
CA GLN A 460 -21.94 7.49 -9.81
C GLN A 460 -20.83 7.59 -10.85
N ILE A 461 -21.03 6.99 -12.03
CA ILE A 461 -20.12 7.17 -13.16
C ILE A 461 -20.00 8.67 -13.50
N LEU A 462 -21.12 9.40 -13.52
CA LEU A 462 -21.10 10.84 -13.78
C LEU A 462 -20.37 11.64 -12.70
N SER A 463 -20.52 11.26 -11.41
CA SER A 463 -19.77 11.83 -10.28
C SER A 463 -18.25 11.64 -10.46
N ILE A 464 -17.85 10.43 -10.86
CA ILE A 464 -16.45 10.08 -11.13
C ILE A 464 -15.91 10.92 -12.28
N ILE A 465 -16.65 10.99 -13.40
CA ILE A 465 -16.25 11.78 -14.57
C ILE A 465 -16.17 13.28 -14.24
N ALA A 466 -17.09 13.81 -13.44
CA ALA A 466 -17.03 15.20 -12.97
C ALA A 466 -15.76 15.47 -12.15
N GLY A 467 -15.33 14.52 -11.32
CA GLY A 467 -14.07 14.58 -10.58
C GLY A 467 -12.81 14.58 -11.46
N MET A 468 -12.92 14.15 -12.72
CA MET A 468 -11.84 14.19 -13.69
C MET A 468 -11.65 15.59 -14.31
N ILE A 469 -12.72 16.38 -14.46
CA ILE A 469 -12.69 17.67 -15.15
C ILE A 469 -11.73 18.65 -14.44
N GLY A 470 -10.87 19.30 -15.22
CA GLY A 470 -9.87 20.25 -14.73
C GLY A 470 -8.62 19.62 -14.11
N LYS A 471 -8.53 18.28 -14.07
CA LYS A 471 -7.31 17.56 -13.69
C LYS A 471 -6.36 17.42 -14.89
N VAL A 472 -5.14 16.97 -14.64
CA VAL A 472 -4.15 16.71 -15.68
C VAL A 472 -3.94 15.20 -15.80
N LEU A 473 -4.03 14.66 -17.02
CA LEU A 473 -3.69 13.28 -17.36
C LEU A 473 -2.66 13.29 -18.48
N GLU A 474 -1.51 12.65 -18.27
CA GLU A 474 -0.43 12.57 -19.28
C GLU A 474 -0.03 13.92 -19.88
N GLY A 475 -0.01 14.98 -19.04
CA GLY A 475 0.34 16.34 -19.45
C GLY A 475 -0.76 17.10 -20.20
N LYS A 476 -1.96 16.53 -20.34
CA LYS A 476 -3.14 17.18 -20.96
C LYS A 476 -4.17 17.53 -19.90
N LEU A 477 -4.78 18.71 -20.03
CA LEU A 477 -5.93 19.08 -19.23
C LEU A 477 -7.12 18.20 -19.62
N VAL A 478 -7.79 17.63 -18.63
CA VAL A 478 -9.01 16.85 -18.83
C VAL A 478 -10.18 17.82 -18.93
N ASP A 479 -10.62 18.06 -20.16
CA ASP A 479 -11.82 18.84 -20.49
C ASP A 479 -12.92 17.93 -21.07
N GLU A 480 -14.06 18.50 -21.40
CA GLU A 480 -15.24 17.81 -21.94
C GLU A 480 -14.92 17.09 -23.26
N THR A 481 -14.09 17.71 -24.11
CA THR A 481 -13.69 17.13 -25.40
C THR A 481 -12.78 15.93 -25.20
N PHE A 482 -11.83 16.04 -24.25
CA PHE A 482 -10.95 14.95 -23.85
C PHE A 482 -11.75 13.76 -23.32
N ILE A 483 -12.73 14.00 -22.43
CA ILE A 483 -13.58 12.95 -21.86
C ILE A 483 -14.34 12.20 -22.96
N LEU A 484 -15.02 12.93 -23.86
CA LEU A 484 -15.80 12.31 -24.94
C LEU A 484 -14.91 11.49 -25.88
N LYS A 485 -13.70 11.99 -26.18
CA LYS A 485 -12.72 11.26 -26.99
C LYS A 485 -12.23 10.00 -26.26
N GLN A 486 -11.84 10.13 -24.99
CA GLN A 486 -11.32 9.02 -24.21
C GLN A 486 -12.35 7.90 -24.08
N LEU A 487 -13.63 8.24 -23.89
CA LEU A 487 -14.74 7.29 -23.83
C LEU A 487 -14.84 6.38 -25.08
N ASP A 488 -14.52 6.94 -26.25
CA ASP A 488 -14.48 6.18 -27.52
C ASP A 488 -13.28 5.25 -27.63
N GLU A 489 -12.19 5.59 -26.95
CA GLU A 489 -10.92 4.85 -26.99
C GLU A 489 -10.82 3.80 -25.86
N LEU A 490 -11.77 3.77 -24.92
CA LEU A 490 -11.77 2.80 -23.81
C LEU A 490 -11.83 1.36 -24.32
N THR A 491 -10.98 0.52 -23.72
CA THR A 491 -11.05 -0.92 -23.82
C THR A 491 -12.14 -1.42 -22.89
N LEU A 492 -13.19 -2.02 -23.47
CA LEU A 492 -14.32 -2.58 -22.75
C LEU A 492 -14.74 -3.91 -23.42
N PRO A 493 -15.22 -4.89 -22.65
CA PRO A 493 -15.83 -6.08 -23.21
C PRO A 493 -17.18 -5.72 -23.87
N GLN A 494 -17.62 -6.55 -24.80
CA GLN A 494 -18.83 -6.30 -25.60
C GLN A 494 -20.09 -6.02 -24.76
N GLU A 495 -20.22 -6.66 -23.61
CA GLU A 495 -21.32 -6.46 -22.66
C GLU A 495 -21.39 -5.06 -22.06
N ALA A 496 -20.25 -4.38 -21.89
CA ALA A 496 -20.17 -3.05 -21.31
C ALA A 496 -20.38 -1.90 -22.34
N GLU A 497 -20.48 -2.23 -23.62
CA GLU A 497 -20.70 -1.26 -24.71
C GLU A 497 -22.01 -0.48 -24.56
N GLY A 498 -23.06 -1.15 -24.07
CA GLY A 498 -24.36 -0.53 -23.83
C GLY A 498 -24.27 0.60 -22.79
N THR A 499 -23.50 0.38 -21.72
CA THR A 499 -23.26 1.40 -20.69
C THR A 499 -22.45 2.55 -21.25
N ARG A 500 -21.38 2.28 -22.00
CA ARG A 500 -20.60 3.33 -22.69
C ARG A 500 -21.49 4.22 -23.55
N ALA A 501 -22.35 3.64 -24.39
CA ALA A 501 -23.22 4.40 -25.29
C ALA A 501 -24.16 5.34 -24.53
N LYS A 502 -24.79 4.85 -23.46
CA LYS A 502 -25.69 5.65 -22.59
C LYS A 502 -24.95 6.79 -21.91
N ILE A 503 -23.79 6.52 -21.31
CA ILE A 503 -22.97 7.55 -20.66
C ILE A 503 -22.55 8.61 -21.67
N LYS A 504 -22.15 8.20 -22.88
CA LYS A 504 -21.77 9.13 -23.96
C LYS A 504 -22.92 10.07 -24.35
N GLU A 505 -24.12 9.53 -24.49
CA GLU A 505 -25.32 10.31 -24.85
C GLU A 505 -25.67 11.33 -23.76
N ASN A 506 -25.63 10.90 -22.50
CA ASN A 506 -25.87 11.77 -21.34
C ASN A 506 -24.85 12.92 -21.27
N LEU A 507 -23.55 12.60 -21.44
CA LEU A 507 -22.48 13.61 -21.40
C LEU A 507 -22.58 14.60 -22.56
N LYS A 508 -22.88 14.13 -23.79
CA LYS A 508 -23.10 15.02 -24.93
C LYS A 508 -24.24 16.00 -24.66
N SER A 509 -25.32 15.52 -24.05
CA SER A 509 -26.47 16.35 -23.69
C SER A 509 -26.12 17.36 -22.59
N ALA A 510 -25.25 17.00 -21.66
CA ALA A 510 -24.79 17.87 -20.58
C ALA A 510 -23.77 18.92 -21.04
N PHE A 511 -22.88 18.59 -21.98
CA PHE A 511 -21.80 19.49 -22.44
C PHE A 511 -22.22 20.45 -23.57
N LEU A 512 -23.34 20.19 -24.26
CA LEU A 512 -23.87 21.05 -25.32
C LEU A 512 -24.87 22.12 -24.80
N ASN A 513 -25.22 22.05 -23.52
CA ASN A 513 -25.97 23.08 -22.79
C ASN A 513 -25.00 23.90 -21.91
#